data_AF-A0A425DW52-F1
#
_entry.id   AF-A0A425DW52-F1
#
_cell.length_a   1.000
_cell.length_b   1.000
_cell.length_c   1.000
_cell.angle_alpha   90.00
_cell.angle_beta   90.00
_cell.angle_gamma   90.00
#
_symmetry.space_group_name_H-M   'P 1'
#
loop_
_entity.id
_entity.type
_entity.pdbx_description
1 polymer ?
#
loop_
_entity_poly.entity_id
_entity_poly.type
_entity_poly.pdbx_seq_one_letter_code
_entity_poly.pdbx_strand_id
1 'polypeptide(L)'
;MKIDIKNKNGNTQHLDVSSLIITLNNGETIEITDENKSRPIDIPEGVTVWGGRAPDKEASIDQLKKTTRSIGIYPLASNMVHIFPYSLKK
;
A
#
# COMPACT_ATOMS: atom_id res chain seq x y z
N MET A 1 5.02 1.81 11.85
CA MET A 1 3.99 0.75 12.04
C MET A 1 4.58 -0.56 12.54
N LYS A 2 3.79 -1.34 13.30
CA LYS A 2 4.12 -2.74 13.63
C LYS A 2 3.38 -3.68 12.68
N ILE A 3 4.07 -4.66 12.12
CA ILE A 3 3.53 -5.58 11.11
C ILE A 3 3.79 -7.03 11.51
N ASP A 4 2.73 -7.83 11.46
CA ASP A 4 2.78 -9.27 11.65
C ASP A 4 2.66 -9.98 10.30
N ILE A 5 3.73 -10.67 9.87
CA ILE A 5 3.77 -11.39 8.59
C ILE A 5 3.74 -12.89 8.87
N LYS A 6 2.70 -13.56 8.38
CA LYS A 6 2.59 -15.02 8.47
C LYS A 6 3.17 -15.69 7.23
N ASN A 7 4.15 -16.57 7.40
CA ASN A 7 4.72 -17.33 6.29
C ASN A 7 3.87 -18.57 5.95
N LYS A 8 4.20 -19.24 4.84
CA LYS A 8 3.49 -20.45 4.37
C LYS A 8 3.55 -21.63 5.35
N ASN A 9 4.52 -21.65 6.26
CA ASN A 9 4.68 -22.69 7.28
C ASN A 9 3.90 -22.38 8.56
N GLY A 10 3.18 -21.24 8.60
CA GLY A 10 2.37 -20.83 9.74
C GLY A 10 3.09 -20.00 10.80
N ASN A 11 4.39 -19.74 10.64
CA ASN A 11 5.15 -18.89 11.57
C ASN A 11 4.84 -17.42 11.32
N THR A 12 4.74 -16.65 12.41
CA THR A 12 4.57 -15.20 12.35
C THR A 12 5.91 -14.52 12.62
N GLN A 13 6.28 -13.57 11.76
CA GLN A 13 7.38 -12.65 11.97
C GLN A 13 6.83 -11.29 12.34
N HIS A 14 7.37 -10.71 13.42
CA HIS A 14 7.03 -9.38 13.89
C HIS A 14 8.06 -8.37 13.41
N LEU A 15 7.59 -7.27 12.81
CA LEU A 15 8.44 -6.24 12.23
C LEU A 15 8.01 -4.85 12.70
N ASP A 16 8.98 -4.06 13.15
CA ASP A 16 8.81 -2.63 13.36
C ASP A 16 9.42 -1.90 12.16
N VAL A 17 8.55 -1.34 11.30
CA VAL A 17 8.93 -0.80 9.98
C VAL A 17 8.20 0.49 9.67
N SER A 18 8.75 1.28 8.74
CA SER A 18 8.12 2.49 8.22
C SER A 18 7.11 2.21 7.09
N SER A 19 7.30 1.13 6.33
CA SER A 19 6.38 0.71 5.26
C SER A 19 6.46 -0.78 4.97
N LEU A 20 5.42 -1.29 4.32
CA LEU A 20 5.34 -2.64 3.74
C LEU A 20 5.14 -2.54 2.24
N ILE A 21 6.03 -3.17 1.47
CA ILE A 21 5.92 -3.26 0.02
C ILE A 21 5.53 -4.69 -0.35
N ILE A 22 4.43 -4.82 -1.09
CA ILE A 22 3.92 -6.08 -1.61
C ILE A 22 4.19 -6.10 -3.10
N THR A 23 5.04 -7.03 -3.56
CA THR A 23 5.24 -7.30 -4.98
C THR A 23 4.25 -8.39 -5.42
N LEU A 24 3.41 -8.04 -6.39
CA LEU A 24 2.42 -8.94 -6.97
C LEU A 24 3.05 -9.86 -8.01
N ASN A 25 2.36 -10.96 -8.34
CA ASN A 25 2.86 -11.93 -9.34
C ASN A 25 3.07 -11.33 -10.74
N ASN A 26 2.41 -10.21 -11.06
CA ASN A 26 2.58 -9.47 -12.32
C ASN A 26 3.73 -8.45 -12.27
N GLY A 27 4.49 -8.39 -11.18
CA GLY A 27 5.62 -7.46 -10.99
C GLY A 27 5.22 -6.06 -10.52
N GLU A 28 3.92 -5.73 -10.51
CA GLU A 28 3.45 -4.48 -9.93
C GLU A 28 3.54 -4.51 -8.40
N THR A 29 3.49 -3.33 -7.79
CA THR A 29 3.63 -3.19 -6.34
C THR A 29 2.43 -2.51 -5.70
N ILE A 30 2.23 -2.78 -4.41
CA ILE A 30 1.41 -2.00 -3.49
C ILE A 30 2.29 -1.67 -2.31
N GLU A 31 2.25 -0.41 -1.86
CA GLU A 31 2.96 0.02 -0.66
C GLU A 31 1.96 0.47 0.41
N ILE A 32 2.14 -0.01 1.63
CA ILE A 32 1.38 0.39 2.82
C ILE A 32 2.32 1.16 3.73
N THR A 33 1.94 2.37 4.10
CA THR A 33 2.69 3.23 5.02
C THR A 33 1.85 3.57 6.24
N ASP A 34 2.48 4.15 7.25
CA ASP A 34 1.75 4.79 8.35
C ASP A 34 0.68 5.76 7.80
N GLU A 35 -0.37 5.94 8.59
CA GLU A 35 -1.44 6.90 8.28
C GLU A 35 -0.92 8.33 8.20
N ASN A 36 -1.59 9.14 7.38
CA ASN A 36 -1.33 10.57 7.33
C ASN A 36 -1.61 11.22 8.70
N LYS A 37 -0.58 11.88 9.26
CA LYS A 37 -0.65 12.58 10.56
C LYS A 37 -1.69 13.71 10.61
N SER A 38 -2.22 14.13 9.47
CA SER A 38 -3.26 15.16 9.35
C SER A 38 -4.69 14.59 9.37
N ARG A 39 -4.90 13.34 9.82
CA ARG A 39 -6.24 12.74 9.93
C ARG A 39 -7.14 13.55 10.89
N PRO A 40 -8.41 13.84 10.51
CA PRO A 40 -9.40 14.40 11.43
C PRO A 40 -9.69 13.47 12.61
N ILE A 41 -9.90 14.04 13.80
CA ILE A 41 -10.03 13.24 15.04
C ILE A 41 -11.25 12.31 15.08
N ASP A 42 -12.27 12.60 14.28
CA ASP A 42 -13.52 11.84 14.15
C ASP A 42 -13.42 10.67 13.16
N ILE A 43 -12.37 10.60 12.35
CA ILE A 43 -12.10 9.46 11.48
C ILE A 43 -11.29 8.42 12.27
N PRO A 44 -11.66 7.13 12.29
CA PRO A 44 -10.84 6.10 12.95
C PRO A 44 -9.43 5.98 12.36
N GLU A 45 -8.47 5.56 13.18
CA GLU A 45 -7.10 5.26 12.75
C GLU A 45 -7.09 4.15 11.67
N GLY A 46 -6.27 4.34 10.64
CA GLY A 46 -6.09 3.39 9.56
C GLY A 46 -4.64 3.30 9.07
N VAL A 47 -4.48 3.02 7.78
CA VAL A 47 -3.19 3.00 7.08
C VAL A 47 -3.32 3.68 5.73
N THR A 48 -2.22 4.18 5.17
CA THR A 48 -2.21 4.72 3.81
C THR A 48 -1.80 3.62 2.84
N VAL A 49 -2.56 3.43 1.76
CA VAL A 49 -2.26 2.43 0.71
C VAL A 49 -1.99 3.13 -0.61
N TRP A 50 -0.87 2.79 -1.24
CA TRP A 50 -0.39 3.37 -2.50
C TRP A 50 -0.46 2.33 -3.62
N GLY A 51 -0.98 2.75 -4.78
CA GLY A 51 -0.79 2.02 -6.02
C GLY A 51 0.66 2.15 -6.49
N GLY A 52 1.39 1.04 -6.60
CA GLY A 52 2.82 1.09 -6.81
C GLY A 52 3.58 1.42 -5.53
N ARG A 53 4.42 2.46 -5.59
CA ARG A 53 5.24 2.95 -4.48
C ARG A 53 4.75 4.29 -3.96
N ALA A 54 4.96 4.55 -2.68
CA ALA A 54 4.77 5.88 -2.11
C ALA A 54 5.70 6.89 -2.86
N PRO A 55 5.21 8.08 -3.21
CA PRO A 55 6.00 9.04 -3.97
C PRO A 55 7.19 9.53 -3.15
N ASP A 56 8.39 9.31 -3.69
CA ASP A 56 9.61 9.90 -3.15
C ASP A 56 9.63 11.40 -3.47
N LYS A 57 9.82 12.23 -2.44
CA LYS A 57 9.79 13.70 -2.55
C LYS A 57 10.94 14.24 -3.39
N GLU A 58 12.04 13.49 -3.48
CA GLU A 58 13.23 13.90 -4.23
C GLU A 58 13.22 13.34 -5.66
N ALA A 59 12.26 12.47 -6.00
CA ALA A 59 12.17 11.87 -7.31
C ALA A 59 11.63 12.86 -8.36
N SER A 60 12.24 12.82 -9.55
CA SER A 60 11.72 13.50 -10.72
C SER A 60 10.36 12.95 -11.15
N ILE A 61 9.59 13.76 -11.88
CA ILE A 61 8.29 13.36 -12.44
C ILE A 61 8.41 12.07 -13.26
N ASP A 62 9.48 11.90 -14.03
CA ASP A 62 9.66 10.70 -14.86
C ASP A 62 10.01 9.45 -14.05
N GLN A 63 10.63 9.59 -12.88
CA GLN A 63 10.80 8.50 -11.92
C GLN A 63 9.47 8.16 -11.23
N LEU A 64 8.69 9.16 -10.85
CA LEU A 64 7.37 8.96 -10.25
C LEU A 64 6.41 8.25 -11.22
N LYS A 65 6.40 8.61 -12.51
CA LYS A 65 5.58 7.92 -13.53
C LYS A 65 5.88 6.41 -13.65
N LYS A 66 7.12 5.99 -13.36
CA LYS A 66 7.51 4.58 -13.45
C LYS A 66 7.02 3.76 -12.26
N THR A 67 6.91 4.38 -11.09
CA THR A 67 6.72 3.69 -9.80
C THR A 67 5.35 3.89 -9.18
N THR A 68 4.66 4.99 -9.54
CA THR A 68 3.31 5.29 -9.05
C THR A 68 2.26 4.69 -9.98
N ARG A 69 1.14 4.27 -9.39
CA ARG A 69 -0.07 3.84 -10.07
C ARG A 69 -1.27 4.47 -9.37
N SER A 70 -2.37 4.62 -10.09
CA SER A 70 -3.65 4.82 -9.43
C SER A 70 -3.99 3.58 -8.61
N ILE A 71 -4.94 3.71 -7.68
CA ILE A 71 -5.41 2.58 -6.87
C ILE A 71 -6.82 2.20 -7.32
N GLY A 72 -7.01 0.91 -7.62
CA GLY A 72 -8.33 0.33 -7.81
C GLY A 72 -8.80 -0.28 -6.49
N ILE A 73 -10.06 -0.02 -6.12
CA ILE A 73 -10.66 -0.45 -4.86
C ILE A 73 -12.03 -1.06 -5.15
N TYR A 74 -12.20 -2.33 -4.78
CA TYR A 74 -13.49 -3.02 -4.84
C TYR A 74 -13.88 -3.54 -3.44
N PRO A 75 -14.91 -2.96 -2.80
CA PRO A 75 -15.53 -3.58 -1.63
C PRO A 75 -16.21 -4.88 -2.07
N LEU A 76 -15.85 -6.00 -1.44
CA LEU A 76 -16.38 -7.33 -1.79
C LEU A 76 -17.23 -7.95 -0.68
N ALA A 77 -17.11 -7.47 0.56
CA ALA A 77 -17.96 -7.85 1.69
C ALA A 77 -17.95 -6.74 2.75
N SER A 78 -18.73 -6.90 3.82
CA SER A 78 -18.81 -5.93 4.93
C SER A 78 -17.46 -5.61 5.58
N ASN A 79 -16.47 -6.49 5.47
CA ASN A 79 -15.13 -6.33 6.02
C ASN A 79 -14.00 -6.68 5.04
N MET A 80 -14.31 -6.78 3.73
CA MET A 80 -13.33 -7.18 2.73
C MET A 80 -13.25 -6.17 1.60
N VAL A 81 -12.02 -5.78 1.27
CA VAL A 81 -11.70 -4.92 0.14
C VAL A 81 -10.64 -5.62 -0.71
N HIS A 82 -10.85 -5.63 -2.03
CA HIS A 82 -9.84 -5.98 -3.00
C HIS A 82 -9.16 -4.71 -3.50
N ILE A 83 -7.84 -4.65 -3.37
CA ILE A 83 -7.01 -3.52 -3.76
C ILE A 83 -6.01 -3.99 -4.81
N PHE A 84 -5.83 -3.19 -5.86
CA PHE A 84 -4.89 -3.49 -6.93
C PHE A 84 -4.32 -2.21 -7.53
N PRO A 85 -3.06 -2.23 -8.00
CA PRO A 85 -2.49 -1.13 -8.76
C PRO A 85 -3.26 -1.00 -10.08
N TYR A 86 -3.75 0.20 -10.34
CA TYR A 86 -4.50 0.54 -11.53
C TYR A 86 -3.69 1.48 -12.40
N SER A 87 -3.42 1.04 -13.62
CA SER A 87 -2.96 1.94 -14.69
C SER A 87 -4.14 2.22 -15.59
N LEU A 88 -4.39 3.50 -15.87
CA LEU A 88 -5.21 3.87 -17.02
C LEU A 88 -4.46 3.33 -18.24
N LYS A 89 -4.98 2.26 -18.87
CA LYS A 89 -4.50 1.85 -20.19
C LYS A 89 -4.81 3.01 -21.13
N LYS A 90 -3.76 3.58 -21.74
CA LYS A 90 -3.93 4.43 -22.92
C LYS A 90 -4.34 3.57 -24.10
#